data_AF-A0A857INS4-F1
#
_entry.id   AF-A0A857INS4-F1
#
_cell.length_a   1.000
_cell.length_b   1.000
_cell.length_c   1.000
_cell.angle_alpha   90.00
_cell.angle_beta   90.00
_cell.angle_gamma   90.00
#
_symmetry.space_group_name_H-M   'P 1'
#
loop_
_entity.id
_entity.type
_entity.pdbx_description
1 polymer ?
#
loop_
_entity_poly.entity_id
_entity_poly.type
_entity_poly.pdbx_seq_one_letter_code
_entity_poly.pdbx_strand_id
1 'polypeptide(L)' 'MSKRTRDNFTQRTIDALRRRVSNCCSNPECYVLTVEPQATDPTKVIDTGVAAHICAASIGGPRYK' A
#
# COMPACT_ATOMS: atom_id res chain seq x y z
N MET A 1 18.66 5.35 -11.04
CA MET A 1 17.24 5.27 -10.68
C MET A 1 16.76 3.85 -10.92
N SER A 2 16.35 3.12 -9.88
CA SER A 2 15.86 1.74 -10.03
C SER A 2 14.66 1.71 -10.97
N LYS A 3 14.72 0.86 -12.00
CA LYS A 3 13.69 0.72 -13.03
C LYS A 3 12.41 0.22 -12.37
N ARG A 4 11.43 1.10 -12.20
CA ARG A 4 10.08 0.72 -11.74
C ARG A 4 9.50 -0.24 -12.77
N THR A 5 9.11 -1.43 -12.34
CA THR A 5 8.29 -2.34 -13.15
C THR A 5 7.05 -1.56 -13.58
N ARG A 6 6.70 -1.59 -14.88
CA ARG A 6 5.56 -0.83 -15.45
C ARG A 6 4.26 -0.98 -14.65
N ASP A 7 4.10 -2.14 -14.03
CA ASP A 7 2.89 -2.53 -13.31
C ASP A 7 2.91 -2.10 -11.83
N ASN A 8 4.00 -1.53 -11.32
CA ASN A 8 4.06 -1.02 -9.94
C ASN A 8 3.53 0.42 -9.86
N PHE A 9 2.78 0.72 -8.80
CA PHE A 9 2.36 2.08 -8.51
C PHE A 9 3.56 3.01 -8.27
N THR A 10 3.42 4.27 -8.67
CA THR A 10 4.38 5.31 -8.27
C THR A 10 4.21 5.63 -6.78
N GLN A 11 5.26 6.15 -6.13
CA GLN A 11 5.17 6.57 -4.72
C GLN A 11 4.04 7.59 -4.50
N ARG A 12 3.90 8.57 -5.40
CA ARG A 12 2.81 9.55 -5.37
C ARG A 12 1.43 8.89 -5.41
N THR A 13 1.27 7.83 -6.20
CA THR A 13 0.04 7.05 -6.26
C THR A 13 -0.22 6.30 -4.96
N ILE A 14 0.81 5.66 -4.39
CA ILE A 14 0.73 4.96 -3.10
C ILE A 14 0.30 5.93 -1.99
N ASP A 15 0.95 7.10 -1.90
CA ASP A 15 0.64 8.12 -0.89
C ASP A 15 -0.80 8.64 -1.02
N ALA A 16 -1.27 8.85 -2.25
CA ALA A 16 -2.64 9.28 -2.52
C ALA A 16 -3.66 8.21 -2.12
N LEU A 17 -3.40 6.93 -2.42
CA LEU A 17 -4.26 5.82 -2.03
C LEU A 17 -4.35 5.72 -0.50
N ARG A 18 -3.20 5.72 0.18
CA ARG A 18 -3.10 5.61 1.64
C ARG A 18 -3.84 6.74 2.38
N ARG A 19 -3.71 7.98 1.90
CA ARG A 19 -4.40 9.15 2.49
C ARG A 19 -5.92 9.10 2.33
N ARG A 20 -6.42 8.56 1.21
CA ARG A 20 -7.86 8.45 0.94
C ARG A 20 -8.57 7.45 1.85
N VAL A 21 -7.84 6.47 2.37
CA VAL A 21 -8.34 5.46 3.32
C VAL A 21 -7.87 5.73 4.74
N SER A 22 -7.37 6.93 5.02
CA SER A 22 -6.90 7.34 6.36
C SER A 22 -5.86 6.42 6.99
N ASN A 23 -4.98 5.82 6.18
CA ASN A 23 -4.02 4.80 6.63
C ASN A 23 -4.64 3.51 7.19
N CYS A 24 -5.88 3.20 6.79
CA CYS A 24 -6.54 1.92 7.11
C CYS A 24 -6.52 0.97 5.92
N CYS A 25 -6.73 -0.32 6.20
CA CYS A 25 -6.99 -1.33 5.19
C CYS A 25 -8.21 -0.95 4.34
N SER A 26 -8.05 -0.94 3.02
CA SER A 26 -9.13 -0.58 2.07
C SER A 26 -10.15 -1.70 1.84
N ASN A 27 -9.95 -2.88 2.43
CA ASN A 27 -10.95 -3.94 2.45
C ASN A 27 -12.14 -3.50 3.31
N PRO A 28 -13.37 -3.40 2.75
CA PRO A 28 -14.57 -2.95 3.48
C PRO A 28 -14.93 -3.81 4.70
N GLU A 29 -14.38 -5.01 4.83
CA GLU A 29 -14.66 -5.89 5.98
C GLU A 29 -13.55 -5.84 7.05
N CYS A 30 -12.47 -5.09 6.84
CA CYS A 30 -11.28 -5.10 7.70
C CYS A 30 -11.07 -3.78 8.46
N TYR A 31 -10.88 -2.66 7.74
CA TYR A 31 -10.64 -1.32 8.29
C TYR A 31 -9.54 -1.16 9.37
N VAL A 32 -8.69 -2.17 9.58
CA VAL A 32 -7.57 -2.12 10.53
C VAL A 32 -6.56 -1.05 10.11
N LEU A 33 -5.97 -0.35 11.09
CA LEU A 33 -4.88 0.60 10.86
C LEU A 33 -3.65 -0.15 10.33
N THR A 34 -3.01 0.38 9.29
CA THR A 34 -1.77 -0.20 8.74
C THR A 34 -0.52 0.51 9.26
N VAL A 35 -0.70 1.46 10.18
CA VAL A 35 0.36 2.38 10.63
C VAL A 35 0.26 2.55 12.12
N GLU A 36 1.38 2.30 12.79
CA GLU A 36 1.48 2.35 14.24
C GLU A 36 2.80 3.02 14.66
N PRO A 37 2.87 3.61 15.85
CA PRO A 37 4.14 4.13 16.38
C PRO A 37 5.14 3.00 16.57
N GLN A 38 6.42 3.26 16.30
CA GLN A 38 7.46 2.28 16.61
C GLN A 38 7.75 2.27 18.12
N ALA A 39 7.77 1.07 18.72
CA ALA A 39 7.97 0.91 20.18
C ALA A 39 9.33 1.40 20.68
N THR A 40 10.38 1.34 19.84
CA THR A 40 11.76 1.64 20.24
C THR A 40 12.20 3.07 19.94
N ASP A 41 11.51 3.78 19.04
CA ASP A 41 11.91 5.11 18.58
C ASP A 41 10.65 5.99 18.44
N PRO A 42 10.50 7.02 19.28
CA PRO A 42 9.30 7.86 19.31
C PRO A 42 9.14 8.74 18.05
N THR A 43 10.16 8.82 17.20
CA THR A 43 10.11 9.60 15.95
C THR A 43 9.74 8.76 14.73
N LYS A 44 9.63 7.44 14.88
CA LYS A 44 9.39 6.50 13.79
C LYS A 44 8.02 5.86 13.86
N VAL A 45 7.60 5.37 12.70
CA VAL A 45 6.36 4.62 12.51
C VAL A 45 6.67 3.27 11.86
N ILE A 46 5.85 2.28 12.18
CA ILE A 46 5.78 1.01 11.47
C ILE A 46 4.64 1.14 10.47
N ASP A 47 4.92 0.89 9.20
CA ASP A 47 3.92 0.88 8.13
C ASP A 47 3.91 -0.49 7.46
N THR A 48 2.79 -1.20 7.58
CA THR A 48 2.56 -2.52 6.98
C THR A 48 1.67 -2.46 5.74
N GLY A 49 1.22 -1.27 5.36
CA GLY A 49 0.32 -1.07 4.22
C GLY A 49 1.01 -1.28 2.88
N VAL A 50 0.34 -2.01 1.98
CA VAL A 50 0.81 -2.21 0.59
C VAL A 50 -0.28 -1.80 -0.39
N ALA A 51 0.08 -1.00 -1.39
CA ALA A 51 -0.82 -0.68 -2.49
C ALA A 51 -0.95 -1.90 -3.42
N ALA A 52 -2.18 -2.34 -3.66
CA ALA A 52 -2.47 -3.50 -4.51
C ALA A 52 -3.47 -3.14 -5.60
N HIS A 53 -3.29 -3.74 -6.78
CA HIS A 53 -4.30 -3.66 -7.85
C HIS A 53 -5.49 -4.56 -7.52
N ILE A 54 -6.71 -4.15 -7.92
CA ILE A 54 -7.90 -5.01 -7.80
C ILE A 54 -7.83 -6.15 -8.82
N CYS A 55 -7.49 -5.82 -10.08
CA CYS A 55 -7.09 -6.77 -11.12
C CYS A 55 -5.61 -6.51 -11.45
N ALA A 56 -4.79 -7.55 -11.53
CA ALA A 56 -3.35 -7.36 -11.73
C ALA A 56 -3.06 -6.68 -13.07
N ALA A 57 -2.12 -5.72 -13.06
CA ALA A 57 -1.71 -5.01 -14.26
C ALA A 57 -0.82 -5.84 -15.20
N SER A 58 -0.20 -6.91 -14.68
CA SER A 58 0.68 -7.82 -15.43
C SER A 58 0.01 -9.17 -15.71
N ILE A 59 0.23 -9.71 -16.92
CA ILE A 59 -0.18 -11.08 -17.29
C ILE A 59 0.39 -12.10 -16.31
N GLY A 60 -0.48 -12.98 -15.77
CA GLY A 60 -0.11 -14.01 -14.81
C GLY A 60 0.15 -13.51 -13.38
N GLY A 61 -0.12 -12.23 -13.08
CA GLY A 61 0.00 -11.69 -11.73
C GLY A 61 -1.05 -12.25 -10.75
N PRO A 62 -0.89 -12.04 -9.43
CA PRO A 62 -1.73 -12.67 -8.39
C PRO A 62 -3.25 -12.41 -8.51
N ARG A 63 -3.65 -11.39 -9.27
CA ARG A 63 -5.03 -10.99 -9.52
C ARG A 63 -5.32 -10.78 -11.01
N TYR A 64 -4.52 -11.35 -11.91
CA TYR A 64 -4.71 -11.26 -13.36
C TYR A 64 -5.86 -12.18 -13.75
N LYS A 65 -7.08 -11.63 -13.79
CA LYS A 65 -8.22 -12.34 -14.35
C LYS A 65 -8.26 -12.12 -15.86
#